data_AF-A0AAN8RCJ7-F1
#
_entry.id   AF-A0AAN8RCJ7-F1
#
_cell.length_a   1.000
_cell.length_b   1.000
_cell.length_c   1.000
_cell.angle_alpha   90.00
_cell.angle_beta   90.00
_cell.angle_gamma   90.00
#
_symmetry.space_group_name_H-M   'P 1'
#
loop_
_entity.id
_entity.type
_entity.pdbx_description
1 polymer ?
#
loop_
_entity_poly.entity_id
_entity_poly.type
_entity_poly.pdbx_seq_one_letter_code
_entity_poly.pdbx_strand_id
1 'polypeptide(L)'
;MVDIMFMKTHKTASSTLLNIIFRFGEKHGLKFAFPKGRNDFFYPSPFLCSQVKDYQPGACFNILCNHMRFDGHEVAKLLPADAAYVTILRDPAELFESSFHYYSRVVPLTWGIRGDDKLAEFLREPRNYYTPGSYNSFYLKNLLFFDFGFDNNLEPDHPLVERGIQTLSQHFQLVLMAEHFEESLILLKDTLCWTMEDMLFFKLNARKHSSVSQLTPELRAKALEWNGADWRLYQHFNATFWAKVEAYGRTRLEQEVKELRRRNAEMAAMCIESGGAVEAGMIRDTDLLPWQPVGENSILGYNLRKNIDPKYRELCRKMLTPEIQYLSELGVNLWLTRLWGWLKDTIF
;
A
#
# COMPACT_ATOMS: atom_id res chain seq x y z
N MET A 1 -13.20 14.82 -9.76
CA MET A 1 -13.88 13.50 -9.74
C MET A 1 -13.99 13.06 -8.28
N VAL A 2 -15.12 12.49 -7.85
CA VAL A 2 -15.31 12.11 -6.43
C VAL A 2 -15.30 10.59 -6.19
N ASP A 3 -15.51 9.80 -7.24
CA ASP A 3 -15.55 8.34 -7.15
C ASP A 3 -14.18 7.73 -7.49
N ILE A 4 -13.64 6.96 -6.56
CA ILE A 4 -12.25 6.47 -6.58
C ILE A 4 -12.22 4.98 -6.24
N MET A 5 -11.74 4.18 -7.17
CA MET A 5 -11.24 2.85 -6.92
C MET A 5 -9.72 2.93 -6.72
N PHE A 6 -9.25 2.72 -5.50
CA PHE A 6 -7.83 2.54 -5.24
C PHE A 6 -7.53 1.07 -5.00
N MET A 7 -6.92 0.40 -5.99
CA MET A 7 -6.45 -0.96 -5.79
C MET A 7 -5.18 -0.92 -4.93
N LYS A 8 -5.35 -1.22 -3.65
CA LYS A 8 -4.28 -1.19 -2.66
C LYS A 8 -3.42 -2.46 -2.76
N THR A 9 -2.21 -2.32 -3.26
CA THR A 9 -1.19 -3.39 -3.30
C THR A 9 -0.36 -3.42 -2.01
N HIS A 10 0.20 -4.59 -1.68
CA HIS A 10 1.01 -4.79 -0.49
C HIS A 10 2.40 -4.12 -0.63
N LYS A 11 2.91 -3.52 0.46
CA LYS A 11 4.30 -3.05 0.60
C LYS A 11 4.78 -2.00 -0.43
N THR A 12 3.85 -1.26 -1.02
CA THR A 12 4.06 -0.23 -2.07
C THR A 12 3.86 1.21 -1.57
N ALA A 13 4.06 1.47 -0.28
CA ALA A 13 3.68 2.76 0.37
C ALA A 13 2.18 3.09 0.35
N SER A 14 1.35 2.10 0.04
CA SER A 14 -0.10 2.24 -0.14
C SER A 14 -0.86 2.71 1.12
N SER A 15 -0.35 2.52 2.34
CA SER A 15 -0.95 3.10 3.56
C SER A 15 -0.86 4.64 3.61
N THR A 16 0.18 5.23 3.01
CA THR A 16 0.29 6.70 2.93
C THR A 16 -0.77 7.25 1.97
N LEU A 17 -0.92 6.62 0.79
CA LEU A 17 -1.95 6.99 -0.18
C LEU A 17 -3.37 6.74 0.35
N LEU A 18 -3.57 5.67 1.11
CA LEU A 18 -4.84 5.39 1.78
C LEU A 18 -5.22 6.50 2.76
N ASN A 19 -4.28 7.00 3.58
CA ASN A 19 -4.53 8.11 4.49
C ASN A 19 -4.96 9.39 3.74
N ILE A 20 -4.32 9.69 2.60
CA ILE A 20 -4.72 10.79 1.71
C ILE A 20 -6.19 10.62 1.26
N ILE A 21 -6.53 9.44 0.75
CA ILE A 21 -7.88 9.12 0.25
C ILE A 21 -8.93 9.17 1.37
N PHE A 22 -8.61 8.69 2.58
CA PHE A 22 -9.50 8.77 3.73
C PHE A 22 -9.84 10.22 4.09
N ARG A 23 -8.82 11.07 4.22
CA ARG A 23 -9.02 12.50 4.52
C ARG A 23 -9.81 13.20 3.42
N PHE A 24 -9.54 12.88 2.15
CA PHE A 24 -10.31 13.41 1.03
C PHE A 24 -11.78 12.99 1.13
N GLY A 25 -12.05 11.70 1.36
CA GLY A 25 -13.42 11.21 1.49
C GLY A 25 -14.17 11.81 2.67
N GLU A 26 -13.54 11.95 3.84
CA GLU A 26 -14.15 12.64 4.98
C GLU A 26 -14.45 14.12 4.68
N LYS A 27 -13.47 14.85 4.12
CA LYS A 27 -13.62 16.27 3.76
C LYS A 27 -14.82 16.51 2.84
N HIS A 28 -15.11 15.56 1.96
CA HIS A 28 -16.18 15.66 0.97
C HIS A 28 -17.44 14.84 1.33
N GLY A 29 -17.51 14.23 2.51
CA GLY A 29 -18.67 13.44 2.93
C GLY A 29 -18.95 12.21 2.05
N LEU A 30 -17.90 11.61 1.50
CA LEU A 30 -18.01 10.50 0.54
C LEU A 30 -18.27 9.17 1.24
N LYS A 31 -19.06 8.31 0.58
CA LYS A 31 -19.42 6.99 1.09
C LYS A 31 -18.35 5.96 0.74
N PHE A 32 -17.70 5.42 1.76
CA PHE A 32 -16.70 4.37 1.61
C PHE A 32 -17.32 2.97 1.55
N ALA A 33 -16.85 2.16 0.62
CA ALA A 33 -17.04 0.71 0.62
C ALA A 33 -15.99 0.09 1.54
N PHE A 34 -16.31 -0.07 2.83
CA PHE A 34 -15.41 -0.69 3.80
C PHE A 34 -15.66 -2.19 3.97
N PRO A 35 -14.65 -2.98 4.36
CA PRO A 35 -14.83 -4.40 4.69
C PRO A 35 -15.71 -4.63 5.92
N LYS A 36 -16.43 -5.76 5.92
CA LYS A 36 -17.24 -6.21 7.05
C LYS A 36 -16.39 -6.97 8.09
N GLY A 37 -15.95 -6.27 9.12
CA GLY A 37 -15.35 -6.90 10.32
C GLY A 37 -13.86 -7.24 10.23
N ARG A 38 -13.16 -6.70 9.22
CA ARG A 38 -11.72 -6.90 8.93
C ARG A 38 -11.13 -5.58 8.43
N ASN A 39 -9.80 -5.51 8.28
CA ASN A 39 -9.12 -4.39 7.62
C ASN A 39 -8.92 -4.62 6.10
N ASP A 40 -9.20 -5.83 5.62
CA ASP A 40 -9.14 -6.29 4.23
C ASP A 40 -10.47 -6.94 3.81
N PHE A 41 -10.63 -7.22 2.51
CA PHE A 41 -11.76 -7.94 1.95
C PHE A 41 -11.50 -9.45 1.83
N PHE A 42 -11.32 -10.13 2.96
CA PHE A 42 -11.13 -11.58 3.04
C PHE A 42 -9.95 -12.12 2.20
N TYR A 43 -8.89 -11.33 2.12
CA TYR A 43 -7.66 -11.73 1.44
C TYR A 43 -7.09 -13.01 2.11
N PRO A 44 -6.64 -14.03 1.34
CA PRO A 44 -6.27 -14.03 -0.08
C PRO A 44 -7.38 -14.48 -1.06
N SER A 45 -8.63 -14.60 -0.62
CA SER A 45 -9.72 -14.99 -1.51
C SER A 45 -10.03 -13.87 -2.50
N PRO A 46 -10.46 -14.17 -3.75
CA PRO A 46 -10.94 -13.14 -4.67
C PRO A 46 -12.00 -12.25 -4.02
N PHE A 47 -11.96 -10.97 -4.37
CA PHE A 47 -12.89 -9.96 -3.88
C PHE A 47 -14.32 -10.31 -4.30
N LEU A 48 -15.28 -10.10 -3.41
CA LEU A 48 -16.71 -10.17 -3.69
C LEU A 48 -17.39 -8.93 -3.11
N CYS A 49 -18.31 -8.31 -3.86
CA CYS A 49 -19.03 -7.12 -3.39
C CYS A 49 -19.79 -7.36 -2.07
N SER A 50 -20.21 -8.60 -1.79
CA SER A 50 -20.85 -9.01 -0.54
C SER A 50 -19.95 -8.92 0.71
N GLN A 51 -18.63 -8.76 0.53
CA GLN A 51 -17.67 -8.54 1.61
C GLN A 51 -17.69 -7.09 2.11
N VAL A 52 -18.33 -6.16 1.36
CA VAL A 52 -18.51 -4.77 1.77
C VAL A 52 -19.57 -4.68 2.88
N LYS A 53 -19.24 -3.92 3.92
CA LYS A 53 -20.11 -3.63 5.05
C LYS A 53 -21.41 -3.01 4.54
N ASP A 54 -22.54 -3.52 5.02
CA ASP A 54 -23.89 -3.06 4.69
C ASP A 54 -24.23 -3.10 3.19
N TYR A 55 -23.50 -3.91 2.40
CA TYR A 55 -23.81 -4.11 0.99
C TYR A 55 -25.20 -4.70 0.78
N GLN A 56 -25.91 -4.16 -0.20
CA GLN A 56 -27.13 -4.68 -0.78
C GLN A 56 -27.04 -4.55 -2.31
N PRO A 57 -27.71 -5.41 -3.10
CA PRO A 57 -27.74 -5.27 -4.55
C PRO A 57 -28.17 -3.86 -4.97
N GLY A 58 -27.39 -3.22 -5.85
CA GLY A 58 -27.62 -1.84 -6.29
C GLY A 58 -27.06 -0.75 -5.37
N ALA A 59 -26.39 -1.10 -4.27
CA ALA A 59 -25.72 -0.13 -3.42
C ALA A 59 -24.53 0.52 -4.15
N CYS A 60 -24.56 1.84 -4.27
CA CYS A 60 -23.42 2.63 -4.77
C CYS A 60 -22.55 3.15 -3.63
N PHE A 61 -21.27 3.26 -3.90
CA PHE A 61 -20.25 3.85 -3.05
C PHE A 61 -19.42 4.83 -3.88
N ASN A 62 -18.71 5.72 -3.20
CA ASN A 62 -17.80 6.65 -3.85
C ASN A 62 -16.37 6.12 -3.82
N ILE A 63 -15.94 5.53 -2.70
CA ILE A 63 -14.53 5.13 -2.53
C ILE A 63 -14.43 3.65 -2.16
N LEU A 64 -13.61 2.91 -2.89
CA LEU A 64 -13.17 1.54 -2.57
C LEU A 64 -11.64 1.51 -2.52
N CYS A 65 -11.04 1.28 -1.36
CA CYS A 65 -9.58 1.46 -1.19
C CYS A 65 -8.88 0.50 -0.20
N ASN A 66 -9.58 -0.47 0.40
CA ASN A 66 -8.98 -1.46 1.28
C ASN A 66 -8.30 -2.60 0.51
N HIS A 67 -7.41 -3.34 1.16
CA HIS A 67 -6.76 -4.51 0.58
C HIS A 67 -7.78 -5.57 0.12
N MET A 68 -7.55 -6.11 -1.06
CA MET A 68 -8.33 -7.19 -1.66
C MET A 68 -7.45 -8.03 -2.58
N ARG A 69 -7.97 -9.16 -3.05
CA ARG A 69 -7.49 -9.79 -4.28
C ARG A 69 -8.44 -9.38 -5.40
N PHE A 70 -7.95 -8.57 -6.33
CA PHE A 70 -8.78 -7.81 -7.26
C PHE A 70 -9.68 -8.71 -8.13
N ASP A 71 -10.94 -8.31 -8.24
CA ASP A 71 -11.89 -8.83 -9.23
C ASP A 71 -12.63 -7.63 -9.84
N GLY A 72 -12.30 -7.31 -11.10
CA GLY A 72 -12.85 -6.13 -11.77
C GLY A 72 -14.36 -6.18 -11.96
N HIS A 73 -14.94 -7.39 -12.11
CA HIS A 73 -16.38 -7.55 -12.29
C HIS A 73 -17.14 -7.30 -10.99
N GLU A 74 -16.60 -7.73 -9.85
CA GLU A 74 -17.19 -7.47 -8.53
C GLU A 74 -17.03 -6.01 -8.11
N VAL A 75 -15.89 -5.40 -8.42
CA VAL A 75 -15.64 -3.98 -8.15
C VAL A 75 -16.59 -3.08 -8.95
N ALA A 76 -16.83 -3.37 -10.23
CA ALA A 76 -17.73 -2.60 -11.09
C ALA A 76 -19.19 -2.57 -10.61
N LYS A 77 -19.58 -3.47 -9.69
CA LYS A 77 -20.93 -3.47 -9.07
C LYS A 77 -21.10 -2.40 -7.99
N LEU A 78 -20.01 -1.82 -7.50
CA LEU A 78 -19.99 -0.95 -6.33
C LEU A 78 -19.83 0.54 -6.67
N LEU A 79 -19.23 0.84 -7.82
CA LEU A 79 -18.82 2.18 -8.22
C LEU A 79 -19.48 2.57 -9.54
N PRO A 80 -19.71 3.89 -9.77
CA PRO A 80 -20.10 4.39 -11.08
C PRO A 80 -19.10 4.01 -12.18
N ALA A 81 -19.58 3.92 -13.42
CA ALA A 81 -18.76 3.52 -14.57
C ALA A 81 -17.64 4.52 -14.91
N ASP A 82 -17.77 5.77 -14.46
CA ASP A 82 -16.82 6.87 -14.63
C ASP A 82 -15.91 7.09 -13.41
N ALA A 83 -15.94 6.18 -12.42
CA ALA A 83 -15.01 6.22 -11.29
C ALA A 83 -13.55 6.09 -11.75
N ALA A 84 -12.63 6.79 -11.07
CA ALA A 84 -11.20 6.66 -11.33
C ALA A 84 -10.61 5.44 -10.62
N TYR A 85 -10.11 4.51 -11.40
CA TYR A 85 -9.30 3.37 -11.03
C TYR A 85 -7.82 3.75 -11.03
N VAL A 86 -7.26 3.77 -9.83
CA VAL A 86 -5.86 4.03 -9.56
C VAL A 86 -5.25 2.91 -8.73
N THR A 87 -3.96 2.70 -8.88
CA THR A 87 -3.20 1.74 -8.07
C THR A 87 -1.77 2.23 -7.93
N ILE A 88 -0.96 1.53 -7.15
CA ILE A 88 0.45 1.86 -6.95
C ILE A 88 1.28 0.59 -7.05
N LEU A 89 2.39 0.65 -7.78
CA LEU A 89 3.38 -0.43 -7.87
C LEU A 89 4.68 0.00 -7.21
N ARG A 90 5.55 -0.98 -7.00
CA ARG A 90 6.90 -0.81 -6.51
C ARG A 90 7.81 -1.79 -7.24
N ASP A 91 9.08 -1.45 -7.38
CA ASP A 91 10.09 -2.33 -7.95
C ASP A 91 9.99 -3.72 -7.31
N PRO A 92 9.83 -4.81 -8.10
CA PRO A 92 9.56 -6.13 -7.55
C PRO A 92 10.66 -6.69 -6.65
N ALA A 93 11.93 -6.27 -6.81
CA ALA A 93 12.99 -6.73 -5.90
C ALA A 93 12.89 -6.02 -4.54
N GLU A 94 12.67 -4.71 -4.55
CA GLU A 94 12.47 -3.89 -3.34
C GLU A 94 11.17 -4.25 -2.61
N LEU A 95 10.14 -4.59 -3.39
CA LEU A 95 8.91 -5.16 -2.88
C LEU A 95 9.16 -6.50 -2.21
N PHE A 96 9.89 -7.41 -2.87
CA PHE A 96 10.16 -8.74 -2.38
C PHE A 96 11.01 -8.73 -1.10
N GLU A 97 12.05 -7.88 -1.02
CA GLU A 97 12.78 -7.66 0.23
C GLU A 97 11.83 -7.23 1.35
N SER A 98 10.95 -6.27 1.06
CA SER A 98 10.03 -5.76 2.06
C SER A 98 8.97 -6.77 2.48
N SER A 99 8.45 -7.58 1.56
CA SER A 99 7.43 -8.60 1.84
C SER A 99 8.05 -9.79 2.57
N PHE A 100 9.23 -10.25 2.15
CA PHE A 100 9.93 -11.37 2.76
C PHE A 100 10.20 -11.12 4.23
N HIS A 101 10.79 -9.96 4.58
CA HIS A 101 11.02 -9.60 5.97
C HIS A 101 9.71 -9.49 6.76
N TYR A 102 8.72 -8.77 6.22
CA TYR A 102 7.46 -8.51 6.91
C TYR A 102 6.61 -9.77 7.17
N TYR A 103 6.59 -10.71 6.22
CA TYR A 103 5.70 -11.89 6.26
C TYR A 103 6.40 -13.19 6.65
N SER A 104 7.74 -13.25 6.72
CA SER A 104 8.49 -14.49 7.02
C SER A 104 7.90 -15.27 8.21
N ARG A 105 7.63 -14.59 9.34
CA ARG A 105 7.08 -15.25 10.53
C ARG A 105 5.69 -15.86 10.36
N VAL A 106 4.91 -15.42 9.37
CA VAL A 106 3.58 -15.97 9.07
C VAL A 106 3.56 -16.85 7.82
N VAL A 107 4.72 -17.11 7.21
CA VAL A 107 4.89 -18.02 6.07
C VAL A 107 5.76 -19.20 6.50
N PRO A 108 5.16 -20.37 6.83
CA PRO A 108 5.88 -21.53 7.37
C PRO A 108 7.07 -21.99 6.54
N LEU A 109 7.00 -21.83 5.22
CA LEU A 109 8.08 -22.18 4.29
C LEU A 109 9.41 -21.46 4.59
N THR A 110 9.36 -20.30 5.25
CA THR A 110 10.58 -19.52 5.56
C THR A 110 11.23 -19.90 6.89
N TRP A 111 10.56 -20.69 7.74
CA TRP A 111 11.03 -20.97 9.10
C TRP A 111 12.24 -21.90 9.11
N GLY A 112 12.36 -22.77 8.10
CA GLY A 112 13.48 -23.69 7.93
C GLY A 112 14.72 -23.07 7.27
N ILE A 113 14.64 -21.82 6.79
CA ILE A 113 15.77 -21.13 6.15
C ILE A 113 16.82 -20.81 7.21
N ARG A 114 18.04 -21.29 6.99
CA ARG A 114 19.19 -21.16 7.90
C ARG A 114 20.02 -19.93 7.54
N GLY A 115 20.87 -19.50 8.47
CA GLY A 115 21.78 -18.37 8.30
C GLY A 115 21.18 -17.03 8.76
N ASP A 116 22.06 -16.03 8.89
CA ASP A 116 21.70 -14.70 9.37
C ASP A 116 20.92 -13.89 8.31
N ASP A 117 21.27 -14.07 7.03
CA ASP A 117 20.56 -13.47 5.88
C ASP A 117 19.67 -14.51 5.19
N LYS A 118 18.47 -14.69 5.74
CA LYS A 118 17.47 -15.62 5.20
C LYS A 118 16.97 -15.22 3.81
N LEU A 119 16.97 -13.92 3.48
CA LEU A 119 16.54 -13.45 2.17
C LEU A 119 17.55 -13.85 1.11
N ALA A 120 18.84 -13.62 1.37
CA ALA A 120 19.90 -14.05 0.47
C ALA A 120 19.91 -15.58 0.29
N GLU A 121 19.73 -16.34 1.38
CA GLU A 121 19.66 -17.80 1.31
C GLU A 121 18.46 -18.28 0.49
N PHE A 122 17.28 -17.67 0.68
CA PHE A 122 16.11 -17.95 -0.13
C PHE A 122 16.38 -17.68 -1.61
N LEU A 123 16.94 -16.51 -1.93
CA LEU A 123 17.17 -16.07 -3.31
C LEU A 123 18.24 -16.88 -4.03
N ARG A 124 19.13 -17.59 -3.32
CA ARG A 124 20.12 -18.48 -3.95
C ARG A 124 19.47 -19.66 -4.64
N GLU A 125 18.47 -20.27 -4.00
CA GLU A 125 17.72 -21.39 -4.59
C GLU A 125 16.25 -21.38 -4.10
N PRO A 126 15.41 -20.48 -4.63
CA PRO A 126 14.04 -20.28 -4.14
C PRO A 126 13.19 -21.54 -4.20
N ARG A 127 13.45 -22.42 -5.17
CA ARG A 127 12.69 -23.66 -5.41
C ARG A 127 12.83 -24.65 -4.25
N ASN A 128 13.90 -24.57 -3.45
CA ASN A 128 14.05 -25.38 -2.25
C ASN A 128 13.15 -24.94 -1.09
N TYR A 129 12.69 -23.69 -1.12
CA TYR A 129 11.93 -23.06 -0.03
C TYR A 129 10.53 -22.63 -0.46
N TYR A 130 10.10 -22.97 -1.67
CA TYR A 130 8.82 -22.56 -2.22
C TYR A 130 8.00 -23.74 -2.71
N THR A 131 6.73 -23.79 -2.31
CA THR A 131 5.77 -24.76 -2.82
C THR A 131 4.45 -24.04 -3.12
N PRO A 132 4.01 -24.00 -4.40
CA PRO A 132 2.76 -23.37 -4.79
C PRO A 132 1.57 -23.82 -3.95
N GLY A 133 0.69 -22.88 -3.58
CA GLY A 133 -0.55 -23.18 -2.84
C GLY A 133 -0.35 -23.51 -1.35
N SER A 134 0.90 -23.56 -0.85
CA SER A 134 1.15 -23.70 0.58
C SER A 134 0.63 -22.48 1.36
N TYR A 135 0.33 -22.67 2.64
CA TYR A 135 -0.21 -21.62 3.51
C TYR A 135 0.63 -20.33 3.43
N ASN A 136 0.00 -19.22 3.06
CA ASN A 136 0.61 -17.90 2.88
C ASN A 136 1.78 -17.82 1.86
N SER A 137 1.99 -18.84 1.03
CA SER A 137 3.07 -18.85 0.02
C SER A 137 2.94 -17.75 -1.03
N PHE A 138 1.74 -17.19 -1.24
CA PHE A 138 1.51 -16.08 -2.17
C PHE A 138 2.28 -14.80 -1.82
N TYR A 139 2.73 -14.62 -0.56
CA TYR A 139 3.61 -13.50 -0.20
C TYR A 139 5.05 -13.64 -0.73
N LEU A 140 5.43 -14.82 -1.20
CA LEU A 140 6.81 -15.15 -1.58
C LEU A 140 7.06 -15.17 -3.08
N LYS A 141 6.08 -14.97 -3.96
CA LYS A 141 6.30 -14.95 -5.42
C LYS A 141 5.24 -14.08 -6.10
N ASN A 142 5.65 -13.17 -6.97
CA ASN A 142 4.77 -12.31 -7.80
C ASN A 142 3.58 -11.71 -7.04
N LEU A 143 3.86 -11.01 -5.93
CA LEU A 143 2.84 -10.51 -5.01
C LEU A 143 1.94 -9.44 -5.66
N LEU A 144 2.46 -8.58 -6.54
CA LEU A 144 1.62 -7.60 -7.25
C LEU A 144 0.64 -8.32 -8.17
N PHE A 145 1.10 -9.29 -8.96
CA PHE A 145 0.26 -10.06 -9.85
C PHE A 145 -0.82 -10.84 -9.09
N PHE A 146 -0.47 -11.36 -7.90
CA PHE A 146 -1.44 -11.97 -6.99
C PHE A 146 -2.50 -10.98 -6.49
N ASP A 147 -2.06 -9.80 -6.02
CA ASP A 147 -2.95 -8.71 -5.57
C ASP A 147 -3.97 -8.35 -6.66
N PHE A 148 -3.53 -8.32 -7.93
CA PHE A 148 -4.40 -8.06 -9.09
C PHE A 148 -5.32 -9.22 -9.49
N GLY A 149 -5.39 -10.29 -8.70
CA GLY A 149 -6.32 -11.39 -8.91
C GLY A 149 -5.79 -12.54 -9.77
N PHE A 150 -4.59 -12.42 -10.30
CA PHE A 150 -4.00 -13.44 -11.17
C PHE A 150 -3.30 -14.56 -10.38
N ASP A 151 -2.85 -15.59 -11.10
CA ASP A 151 -2.00 -16.64 -10.53
C ASP A 151 -0.55 -16.17 -10.45
N ASN A 152 0.00 -16.15 -9.25
CA ASN A 152 1.35 -15.69 -8.95
C ASN A 152 2.44 -16.73 -9.24
N ASN A 153 2.05 -17.94 -9.63
CA ASN A 153 2.97 -19.00 -10.03
C ASN A 153 3.31 -18.98 -11.52
N LEU A 154 2.64 -18.14 -12.31
CA LEU A 154 2.89 -18.02 -13.74
C LEU A 154 4.33 -17.57 -14.00
N GLU A 155 4.95 -18.25 -14.96
CA GLU A 155 6.25 -17.88 -15.49
C GLU A 155 6.13 -16.61 -16.35
N PRO A 156 7.17 -15.76 -16.40
CA PRO A 156 7.09 -14.42 -17.01
C PRO A 156 6.72 -14.41 -18.49
N ASP A 157 7.01 -15.49 -19.22
CA ASP A 157 6.72 -15.67 -20.64
C ASP A 157 5.37 -16.33 -20.91
N HIS A 158 4.64 -16.73 -19.87
CA HIS A 158 3.33 -17.34 -20.02
C HIS A 158 2.33 -16.34 -20.64
N PRO A 159 1.55 -16.70 -21.68
CA PRO A 159 0.63 -15.77 -22.37
C PRO A 159 -0.44 -15.11 -21.49
N LEU A 160 -0.72 -15.65 -20.30
CA LEU A 160 -1.62 -15.04 -19.33
C LEU A 160 -1.01 -13.82 -18.64
N VAL A 161 0.32 -13.73 -18.52
CA VAL A 161 0.99 -12.56 -17.94
C VAL A 161 0.72 -11.33 -18.79
N GLU A 162 1.02 -11.42 -20.10
CA GLU A 162 0.76 -10.32 -21.03
C GLU A 162 -0.73 -9.96 -21.11
N ARG A 163 -1.62 -10.96 -21.19
CA ARG A 163 -3.07 -10.69 -21.17
C ARG A 163 -3.54 -9.99 -19.89
N GLY A 164 -2.98 -10.37 -18.73
CA GLY A 164 -3.26 -9.73 -17.46
C GLY A 164 -2.80 -8.26 -17.45
N ILE A 165 -1.58 -8.01 -17.92
CA ILE A 165 -1.02 -6.64 -18.04
C ILE A 165 -1.91 -5.77 -18.93
N GLN A 166 -2.31 -6.26 -20.10
CA GLN A 166 -3.20 -5.51 -21.00
C GLN A 166 -4.58 -5.24 -20.37
N THR A 167 -5.14 -6.23 -19.66
CA THR A 167 -6.41 -6.06 -18.93
C THR A 167 -6.30 -4.96 -17.86
N LEU A 168 -5.22 -4.98 -17.06
CA LEU A 168 -4.96 -3.93 -16.08
C LEU A 168 -4.75 -2.56 -16.75
N SER A 169 -4.04 -2.52 -17.87
CA SER A 169 -3.77 -1.29 -18.61
C SER A 169 -5.04 -0.64 -19.17
N GLN A 170 -6.11 -1.41 -19.38
CA GLN A 170 -7.43 -0.90 -19.78
C GLN A 170 -8.27 -0.47 -18.58
N HIS A 171 -8.13 -1.14 -17.44
CA HIS A 171 -8.91 -0.84 -16.23
C HIS A 171 -8.40 0.37 -15.46
N PHE A 172 -7.09 0.55 -15.33
CA PHE A 172 -6.49 1.57 -14.47
C PHE A 172 -6.12 2.84 -15.24
N GLN A 173 -6.72 3.97 -14.89
CA GLN A 173 -6.41 5.26 -15.52
C GLN A 173 -5.03 5.79 -15.10
N LEU A 174 -4.59 5.50 -13.88
CA LEU A 174 -3.26 5.86 -13.39
C LEU A 174 -2.68 4.75 -12.51
N VAL A 175 -1.46 4.32 -12.84
CA VAL A 175 -0.64 3.46 -12.00
C VAL A 175 0.52 4.26 -11.46
N LEU A 176 0.52 4.49 -10.16
CA LEU A 176 1.54 5.24 -9.42
C LEU A 176 2.80 4.36 -9.24
N MET A 177 3.96 5.01 -9.14
CA MET A 177 5.25 4.35 -8.89
C MET A 177 5.76 4.77 -7.51
N ALA A 178 5.95 3.81 -6.61
CA ALA A 178 6.39 4.10 -5.24
C ALA A 178 7.77 4.76 -5.16
N GLU A 179 8.64 4.48 -6.13
CA GLU A 179 9.97 5.10 -6.30
C GLU A 179 9.88 6.58 -6.69
N HIS A 180 8.78 6.98 -7.32
CA HIS A 180 8.47 8.33 -7.78
C HIS A 180 7.18 8.81 -7.10
N PHE A 181 7.06 8.59 -5.79
CA PHE A 181 5.81 8.78 -5.06
C PHE A 181 5.28 10.21 -5.16
N GLU A 182 6.16 11.22 -5.07
CA GLU A 182 5.76 12.63 -5.13
C GLU A 182 5.31 13.03 -6.53
N GLU A 183 6.05 12.62 -7.57
CA GLU A 183 5.64 12.78 -8.97
C GLU A 183 4.30 12.08 -9.24
N SER A 184 4.13 10.87 -8.68
CA SER A 184 2.91 10.09 -8.80
C SER A 184 1.72 10.78 -8.14
N LEU A 185 1.92 11.46 -7.00
CA LEU A 185 0.87 12.27 -6.37
C LEU A 185 0.50 13.50 -7.20
N ILE A 186 1.46 14.15 -7.87
CA ILE A 186 1.14 15.26 -8.78
C ILE A 186 0.26 14.77 -9.94
N LEU A 187 0.60 13.63 -10.55
CA LEU A 187 -0.22 13.04 -11.62
C LEU A 187 -1.59 12.59 -11.10
N LEU A 188 -1.66 12.05 -9.88
CA LEU A 188 -2.93 11.67 -9.25
C LEU A 188 -3.80 12.90 -9.00
N LYS A 189 -3.20 14.00 -8.52
CA LYS A 189 -3.88 15.27 -8.32
C LYS A 189 -4.50 15.78 -9.61
N ASP A 190 -3.76 15.77 -10.71
CA ASP A 190 -4.26 16.16 -12.02
C ASP A 190 -5.38 15.23 -12.50
N THR A 191 -5.19 13.91 -12.35
CA THR A 191 -6.17 12.87 -12.74
C THR A 191 -7.50 13.01 -12.00
N LEU A 192 -7.48 13.33 -10.70
CA LEU A 192 -8.69 13.42 -9.87
C LEU A 192 -9.26 14.85 -9.76
N CYS A 193 -8.56 15.83 -10.33
CA CYS A 193 -8.79 17.26 -10.14
C CYS A 193 -8.72 17.69 -8.67
N TRP A 194 -7.77 17.14 -7.91
CA TRP A 194 -7.53 17.53 -6.53
C TRP A 194 -6.77 18.84 -6.43
N THR A 195 -6.81 19.44 -5.24
CA THR A 195 -5.95 20.56 -4.87
C THR A 195 -4.65 20.04 -4.23
N MET A 196 -3.65 20.91 -4.12
CA MET A 196 -2.41 20.59 -3.40
C MET A 196 -2.67 20.18 -1.94
N GLU A 197 -3.68 20.77 -1.32
CA GLU A 197 -4.02 20.53 0.09
C GLU A 197 -4.60 19.14 0.33
N ASP A 198 -5.31 18.59 -0.66
CA ASP A 198 -5.93 17.27 -0.55
C ASP A 198 -4.86 16.17 -0.44
N MET A 199 -3.71 16.34 -1.10
CA MET A 199 -2.66 15.34 -1.23
C MET A 199 -1.44 15.51 -0.31
N LEU A 200 -1.44 16.50 0.61
CA LEU A 200 -0.35 16.64 1.59
C LEU A 200 -0.21 15.36 2.41
N PHE A 201 0.99 14.94 2.78
CA PHE A 201 1.15 13.65 3.42
C PHE A 201 2.34 13.60 4.35
N PHE A 202 2.26 12.66 5.29
CA PHE A 202 3.40 12.17 6.04
C PHE A 202 3.64 10.72 5.65
N LYS A 203 4.91 10.31 5.62
CA LYS A 203 5.29 8.97 5.20
C LYS A 203 4.92 7.97 6.30
N LEU A 204 3.77 7.32 6.17
CA LEU A 204 3.29 6.32 7.13
C LEU A 204 3.88 4.94 6.83
N ASN A 205 4.02 4.12 7.88
CA ASN A 205 4.56 2.76 7.81
C ASN A 205 5.97 2.66 7.21
N ALA A 206 6.78 3.70 7.41
CA ALA A 206 8.19 3.66 7.04
C ALA A 206 8.94 2.66 7.94
N ARG A 207 9.85 1.87 7.36
CA ARG A 207 10.75 1.01 8.13
C ARG A 207 11.97 1.78 8.62
N LYS A 208 12.49 1.39 9.78
CA LYS A 208 13.81 1.84 10.27
C LYS A 208 14.88 1.48 9.24
N HIS A 209 15.76 2.42 8.91
CA HIS A 209 16.80 2.21 7.89
C HIS A 209 17.65 0.96 8.15
N SER A 210 17.99 0.69 9.42
CA SER A 210 18.77 -0.50 9.81
C SER A 210 18.03 -1.83 9.63
N SER A 211 16.73 -1.82 9.36
CA SER A 211 15.91 -3.02 9.10
C SER A 211 15.66 -3.26 7.61
N VAL A 212 16.18 -2.39 6.74
CA VAL A 212 16.06 -2.53 5.28
C VAL A 212 17.34 -3.19 4.78
N SER A 213 17.20 -4.38 4.20
CA SER A 213 18.32 -5.10 3.60
C SER A 213 18.69 -4.46 2.28
N GLN A 214 19.90 -3.92 2.17
CA GLN A 214 20.41 -3.40 0.90
C GLN A 214 20.76 -4.58 -0.02
N LEU A 215 19.95 -4.80 -1.04
CA LEU A 215 20.19 -5.88 -2.00
C LEU A 215 21.46 -5.59 -2.81
N THR A 216 22.38 -6.56 -2.84
CA THR A 216 23.48 -6.52 -3.80
C THR A 216 22.93 -6.61 -5.23
N PRO A 217 23.66 -6.13 -6.26
CA PRO A 217 23.21 -6.25 -7.64
C PRO A 217 22.86 -7.70 -8.05
N GLU A 218 23.60 -8.69 -7.52
CA GLU A 218 23.34 -10.11 -7.75
C GLU A 218 22.02 -10.56 -7.11
N LEU A 219 21.80 -10.27 -5.83
CA LEU A 219 20.56 -10.63 -5.14
C LEU A 219 19.35 -9.93 -5.76
N ARG A 220 19.53 -8.67 -6.18
CA ARG A 220 18.50 -7.94 -6.91
C ARG A 220 18.12 -8.65 -8.20
N ALA A 221 19.09 -9.09 -8.99
CA ALA A 221 18.83 -9.82 -10.24
C ALA A 221 18.05 -11.12 -9.97
N LYS A 222 18.45 -11.90 -8.95
CA LYS A 222 17.74 -13.13 -8.54
C LYS A 222 16.31 -12.84 -8.06
N ALA A 223 16.10 -11.75 -7.33
CA ALA A 223 14.77 -11.34 -6.88
C ALA A 223 13.86 -10.96 -8.04
N LEU A 224 14.37 -10.27 -9.07
CA LEU A 224 13.62 -9.94 -10.28
C LEU A 224 13.33 -11.19 -11.13
N GLU A 225 14.29 -12.11 -11.24
CA GLU A 225 14.09 -13.39 -11.93
C GLU A 225 12.99 -14.22 -11.25
N TRP A 226 13.06 -14.34 -9.92
CA TRP A 226 12.08 -15.06 -9.13
C TRP A 226 10.67 -14.46 -9.22
N ASN A 227 10.58 -13.12 -9.27
CA ASN A 227 9.35 -12.36 -9.42
C ASN A 227 9.13 -11.89 -10.87
N GLY A 228 9.38 -12.77 -11.84
CA GLY A 228 9.39 -12.41 -13.26
C GLY A 228 8.07 -11.84 -13.79
N ALA A 229 6.91 -12.31 -13.32
CA ALA A 229 5.61 -11.77 -13.77
C ALA A 229 5.38 -10.35 -13.23
N ASP A 230 5.74 -10.11 -11.97
CA ASP A 230 5.74 -8.76 -11.40
C ASP A 230 6.75 -7.85 -12.11
N TRP A 231 7.89 -8.38 -12.56
CA TRP A 231 8.87 -7.61 -13.32
C TRP A 231 8.33 -7.16 -14.68
N ARG A 232 7.67 -8.04 -15.43
CA ARG A 232 6.97 -7.67 -16.68
C ARG A 232 5.90 -6.62 -16.44
N LEU A 233 5.09 -6.80 -15.39
CA LEU A 233 4.06 -5.85 -14.97
C LEU A 233 4.65 -4.46 -14.67
N TYR A 234 5.70 -4.42 -13.85
CA TYR A 234 6.37 -3.19 -13.45
C TYR A 234 6.99 -2.47 -14.66
N GLN A 235 7.65 -3.20 -15.56
CA GLN A 235 8.25 -2.61 -16.77
C GLN A 235 7.21 -1.92 -17.66
N HIS A 236 6.06 -2.57 -17.90
CA HIS A 236 4.95 -1.97 -18.65
C HIS A 236 4.47 -0.68 -17.99
N PHE A 237 4.12 -0.74 -16.71
CA PHE A 237 3.53 0.42 -16.04
C PHE A 237 4.54 1.54 -15.78
N ASN A 238 5.82 1.23 -15.56
CA ASN A 238 6.88 2.24 -15.52
C ASN A 238 6.97 3.00 -16.86
N ALA A 239 6.91 2.30 -18.00
CA ALA A 239 6.89 2.96 -19.31
C ALA A 239 5.65 3.85 -19.49
N THR A 240 4.47 3.36 -19.11
CA THR A 240 3.24 4.18 -19.19
C THR A 240 3.25 5.37 -18.24
N PHE A 241 3.85 5.23 -17.05
CA PHE A 241 4.01 6.30 -16.08
C PHE A 241 4.86 7.43 -16.65
N TRP A 242 6.03 7.10 -17.22
CA TRP A 242 6.90 8.10 -17.84
C TRP A 242 6.27 8.75 -19.07
N ALA A 243 5.47 8.01 -19.84
CA ALA A 243 4.67 8.61 -20.92
C ALA A 243 3.65 9.65 -20.38
N LYS A 244 3.02 9.38 -19.23
CA LYS A 244 2.13 10.36 -18.55
C LYS A 244 2.91 11.56 -18.00
N VAL A 245 4.12 11.35 -17.49
CA VAL A 245 5.02 12.44 -17.08
C VAL A 245 5.36 13.35 -18.26
N GLU A 246 5.69 12.79 -19.43
CA GLU A 246 5.94 13.60 -20.64
C GLU A 246 4.71 14.40 -21.05
N ALA A 247 3.54 13.76 -21.07
CA ALA A 247 2.28 14.40 -21.46
C ALA A 247 1.89 15.54 -20.50
N TYR A 248 2.14 15.36 -19.19
CA TYR A 248 1.91 16.40 -18.18
C TYR A 248 2.93 17.55 -18.27
N GLY A 249 4.17 17.23 -18.69
CA GLY A 249 5.28 18.16 -18.85
C GLY A 249 6.26 18.12 -17.67
N ARG A 250 7.50 17.69 -17.92
CA ARG A 250 8.55 17.52 -16.90
C ARG A 250 8.81 18.77 -16.06
N THR A 251 8.96 19.93 -16.70
CA THR A 251 9.24 21.19 -15.99
C THR A 251 8.08 21.59 -15.07
N ARG A 252 6.84 21.40 -15.51
CA ARG A 252 5.65 21.65 -14.69
C ARG A 252 5.60 20.68 -13.50
N LEU A 253 5.86 19.40 -13.75
CA LEU A 253 5.91 18.36 -12.72
C LEU A 253 6.94 18.69 -11.63
N GLU A 254 8.17 19.03 -12.02
CA GLU A 254 9.23 19.40 -11.08
C GLU A 254 8.87 20.61 -10.22
N GLN A 255 8.16 21.60 -10.79
CA GLN A 255 7.68 22.76 -10.04
C GLN A 255 6.59 22.37 -9.03
N GLU A 256 5.61 21.56 -9.44
CA GLU A 256 4.56 21.10 -8.52
C GLU A 256 5.12 20.18 -7.42
N VAL A 257 6.12 19.33 -7.73
CA VAL A 257 6.81 18.51 -6.72
C VAL A 257 7.57 19.38 -5.71
N LYS A 258 8.25 20.44 -6.15
CA LYS A 258 8.92 21.39 -5.25
C LYS A 258 7.91 22.06 -4.31
N GLU A 259 6.76 22.46 -4.83
CA GLU A 259 5.68 23.04 -4.03
C GLU A 259 5.10 22.02 -3.04
N LEU A 260 4.85 20.78 -3.46
CA LEU A 260 4.39 19.70 -2.60
C LEU A 260 5.36 19.47 -1.43
N ARG A 261 6.66 19.38 -1.71
CA ARG A 261 7.72 19.24 -0.69
C ARG A 261 7.71 20.41 0.29
N ARG A 262 7.58 21.64 -0.20
CA ARG A 262 7.50 22.84 0.64
C ARG A 262 6.29 22.79 1.57
N ARG A 263 5.10 22.50 1.04
CA ARG A 263 3.85 22.42 1.83
C ARG A 263 3.86 21.26 2.84
N ASN A 264 4.43 20.11 2.47
CA ASN A 264 4.61 18.99 3.39
C ASN A 264 5.58 19.35 4.53
N ALA A 265 6.67 20.07 4.24
CA ALA A 265 7.61 20.52 5.27
C ALA A 265 6.96 21.51 6.26
N GLU A 266 6.13 22.45 5.76
CA GLU A 266 5.35 23.35 6.61
C GLU A 266 4.37 22.60 7.51
N MET A 267 3.64 21.63 6.94
CA MET A 267 2.71 20.80 7.70
C MET A 267 3.46 19.93 8.73
N ALA A 268 4.60 19.37 8.37
CA ALA A 268 5.44 18.57 9.27
C ALA A 268 5.96 19.41 10.45
N ALA A 269 6.46 20.62 10.17
CA ALA A 269 6.91 21.53 11.21
C ALA A 269 5.78 21.90 12.19
N MET A 270 4.54 21.98 11.70
CA MET A 270 3.37 22.26 12.52
C MET A 270 2.92 21.05 13.34
N CYS A 271 2.82 19.87 12.72
CA CYS A 271 2.17 18.71 13.30
C CYS A 271 3.09 17.76 14.07
N ILE A 272 4.37 17.65 13.70
CA ILE A 272 5.25 16.58 14.17
C ILE A 272 6.16 17.10 15.28
N GLU A 273 6.14 16.41 16.43
CA GLU A 273 7.08 16.67 17.52
C GLU A 273 8.50 16.25 17.13
N SER A 274 9.50 17.08 17.42
CA SER A 274 10.91 16.82 17.13
C SER A 274 11.25 16.61 15.63
N GLY A 275 10.33 16.93 14.72
CA GLY A 275 10.60 17.05 13.28
C GLY A 275 10.78 15.74 12.50
N GLY A 276 10.48 14.57 13.07
CA GLY A 276 10.71 13.30 12.37
C GLY A 276 9.94 12.10 12.93
N ALA A 277 10.04 10.99 12.20
CA ALA A 277 9.50 9.70 12.62
C ALA A 277 10.37 9.11 13.75
N VAL A 278 9.74 8.37 14.65
CA VAL A 278 10.37 7.76 15.82
C VAL A 278 10.07 6.26 15.88
N GLU A 279 10.91 5.52 16.60
CA GLU A 279 10.70 4.09 16.83
C GLU A 279 9.46 3.85 17.70
N ALA A 280 8.85 2.66 17.55
CA ALA A 280 7.59 2.29 18.19
C ALA A 280 7.58 2.56 19.72
N GLY A 281 8.66 2.22 20.43
CA GLY A 281 8.77 2.43 21.88
C GLY A 281 8.88 3.89 22.32
N MET A 282 9.07 4.83 21.38
CA MET A 282 9.16 6.27 21.64
C MET A 282 7.86 7.02 21.33
N ILE A 283 6.83 6.32 20.83
CA ILE A 283 5.52 6.87 20.52
C ILE A 283 4.71 6.97 21.81
N ARG A 284 4.22 8.18 22.12
CA ARG A 284 3.56 8.48 23.40
C ARG A 284 2.04 8.26 23.37
N ASP A 285 1.42 8.51 22.22
CA ASP A 285 0.00 8.27 22.00
C ASP A 285 -0.18 6.90 21.35
N THR A 286 -0.76 5.95 22.09
CA THR A 286 -0.97 4.58 21.61
C THR A 286 -1.91 4.51 20.41
N ASP A 287 -2.78 5.50 20.23
CA ASP A 287 -3.66 5.57 19.06
C ASP A 287 -2.91 5.96 17.78
N LEU A 288 -1.66 6.44 17.90
CA LEU A 288 -0.77 6.74 16.78
C LEU A 288 0.30 5.66 16.56
N LEU A 289 0.28 4.57 17.35
CA LEU A 289 1.25 3.48 17.24
C LEU A 289 0.95 2.61 16.00
N PRO A 290 1.85 2.55 14.99
CA PRO A 290 1.63 1.70 13.83
C PRO A 290 1.69 0.22 14.22
N TRP A 291 0.94 -0.60 13.48
CA TRP A 291 0.99 -2.06 13.64
C TRP A 291 2.40 -2.59 13.40
N GLN A 292 2.95 -3.28 14.40
CA GLN A 292 4.27 -3.90 14.33
C GLN A 292 4.15 -5.37 13.88
N PRO A 293 5.00 -5.84 12.93
CA PRO A 293 5.10 -7.25 12.58
C PRO A 293 5.38 -8.12 13.81
N VAL A 294 5.09 -9.42 13.72
CA VAL A 294 5.30 -10.34 14.85
C VAL A 294 6.78 -10.38 15.21
N GLY A 295 7.09 -10.00 16.45
CA GLY A 295 8.43 -9.93 17.04
C GLY A 295 9.46 -9.08 16.28
N GLU A 296 9.01 -8.05 15.58
CA GLU A 296 9.84 -6.96 15.08
C GLU A 296 9.21 -5.61 15.42
N ASN A 297 10.02 -4.65 15.89
CA ASN A 297 9.59 -3.26 16.12
C ASN A 297 10.22 -2.32 15.08
N SER A 298 10.09 -2.69 13.81
CA SER A 298 10.80 -2.04 12.69
C SER A 298 10.00 -0.91 12.04
N ILE A 299 8.71 -0.77 12.33
CA ILE A 299 7.85 0.24 11.72
C ILE A 299 7.85 1.52 12.56
N LEU A 300 8.29 2.62 11.94
CA LEU A 300 8.34 3.94 12.55
C LEU A 300 6.96 4.60 12.54
N GLY A 301 6.71 5.43 13.55
CA GLY A 301 5.54 6.30 13.64
C GLY A 301 5.93 7.72 14.04
N TYR A 302 4.98 8.51 14.54
CA TYR A 302 5.20 9.92 14.83
C TYR A 302 4.58 10.32 16.16
N ASN A 303 5.17 11.32 16.80
CA ASN A 303 4.57 12.00 17.95
C ASN A 303 3.90 13.29 17.48
N LEU A 304 2.64 13.48 17.86
CA LEU A 304 1.89 14.72 17.60
C LEU A 304 2.48 15.87 18.45
N ARG A 305 2.72 17.02 17.83
CA ARG A 305 3.20 18.22 18.52
C ARG A 305 2.16 18.71 19.54
N LYS A 306 2.62 19.14 20.73
CA LYS A 306 1.73 19.53 21.83
C LYS A 306 0.97 20.85 21.59
N ASN A 307 1.64 21.83 21.00
CA ASN A 307 1.14 23.20 20.84
C ASN A 307 0.78 23.46 19.37
N ILE A 308 -0.21 22.74 18.86
CA ILE A 308 -0.77 22.94 17.51
C ILE A 308 -1.92 23.94 17.62
N ASP A 309 -1.98 24.90 16.69
CA ASP A 309 -3.12 25.80 16.56
C ASP A 309 -4.42 24.96 16.47
N PRO A 310 -5.45 25.28 17.28
CA PRO A 310 -6.71 24.53 17.30
C PRO A 310 -7.29 24.22 15.91
N LYS A 311 -7.13 25.12 14.93
CA LYS A 311 -7.67 24.91 13.56
C LYS A 311 -7.02 23.75 12.80
N TYR A 312 -5.77 23.39 13.13
CA TYR A 312 -5.02 22.35 12.43
C TYR A 312 -4.91 21.05 13.24
N ARG A 313 -5.37 21.04 14.50
CA ARG A 313 -5.18 19.91 15.41
C ARG A 313 -5.78 18.61 14.88
N GLU A 314 -7.00 18.67 14.34
CA GLU A 314 -7.67 17.50 13.78
C GLU A 314 -6.95 16.99 12.52
N LEU A 315 -6.62 17.89 11.59
CA LEU A 315 -5.89 17.54 10.38
C LEU A 315 -4.54 16.90 10.71
N CYS A 316 -3.75 17.53 11.60
CA CYS A 316 -2.48 16.98 12.05
C CYS A 316 -2.62 15.58 12.65
N ARG A 317 -3.64 15.34 13.48
CA ARG A 317 -3.90 14.01 14.05
C ARG A 317 -4.19 13.02 12.93
N LYS A 318 -5.16 13.32 12.06
CA LYS A 318 -5.55 12.47 10.92
C LYS A 318 -4.38 12.14 9.99
N MET A 319 -3.50 13.09 9.70
CA MET A 319 -2.32 12.86 8.86
C MET A 319 -1.30 11.90 9.49
N LEU A 320 -1.27 11.78 10.82
CA LEU A 320 -0.37 10.90 11.56
C LEU A 320 -1.03 9.56 11.94
N THR A 321 -2.37 9.47 11.92
CA THR A 321 -3.11 8.27 12.28
C THR A 321 -2.76 7.10 11.34
N PRO A 322 -2.23 5.98 11.87
CA PRO A 322 -1.97 4.81 11.06
C PRO A 322 -3.27 4.16 10.57
N GLU A 323 -3.17 3.42 9.47
CA GLU A 323 -4.31 2.89 8.73
C GLU A 323 -5.34 2.13 9.58
N ILE A 324 -4.90 1.24 10.48
CA ILE A 324 -5.80 0.40 11.28
C ILE A 324 -6.64 1.26 12.22
N GLN A 325 -6.01 2.25 12.86
CA GLN A 325 -6.69 3.18 13.74
C GLN A 325 -7.64 4.08 12.96
N TYR A 326 -7.22 4.58 11.80
CA TYR A 326 -8.06 5.44 10.97
C TYR A 326 -9.29 4.70 10.43
N LEU A 327 -9.15 3.45 9.99
CA LEU A 327 -10.28 2.61 9.62
C LEU A 327 -11.30 2.46 10.76
N SER A 328 -10.82 2.32 12.00
CA SER A 328 -11.71 2.27 13.16
C SER A 328 -12.41 3.61 13.41
N GLU A 329 -11.73 4.74 13.22
CA GLU A 329 -12.33 6.08 13.34
C GLU A 329 -13.44 6.27 12.28
N LEU A 330 -13.26 5.69 11.09
CA LEU A 330 -14.26 5.69 10.01
C LEU A 330 -15.35 4.62 10.16
N GLY A 331 -15.43 3.94 11.32
CA GLY A 331 -16.53 3.05 11.68
C GLY A 331 -16.39 1.59 11.20
N VAL A 332 -15.18 1.16 10.82
CA VAL A 332 -14.89 -0.27 10.57
C VAL A 332 -14.69 -1.00 11.89
N ASN A 333 -15.43 -2.08 12.10
CA ASN A 333 -15.26 -2.92 13.28
C ASN A 333 -14.02 -3.81 13.10
N LEU A 334 -12.95 -3.49 13.82
CA LEU A 334 -11.67 -4.21 13.76
C LEU A 334 -11.40 -5.04 15.02
N TRP A 335 -12.45 -5.49 15.72
CA TRP A 335 -12.28 -6.26 16.96
C TRP A 335 -11.39 -7.49 16.79
N LEU A 336 -11.54 -8.25 15.70
CA LEU A 336 -10.67 -9.39 15.41
C LEU A 336 -9.21 -8.97 15.20
N THR A 337 -8.95 -7.91 14.43
CA THR A 337 -7.59 -7.39 14.21
C THR A 337 -6.97 -6.91 15.53
N ARG A 338 -7.73 -6.24 16.38
CA ARG A 338 -7.29 -5.81 17.72
C ARG A 338 -7.02 -6.99 18.65
N LEU A 339 -7.86 -8.02 18.63
CA LEU A 339 -7.67 -9.24 19.40
C LEU A 339 -6.38 -9.96 18.98
N TRP A 340 -6.13 -10.08 17.68
CA TRP A 340 -4.87 -10.62 17.16
C TRP A 340 -3.66 -9.77 17.56
N GLY A 341 -3.79 -8.44 17.55
CA GLY A 341 -2.73 -7.53 18.03
C GLY A 341 -2.42 -7.76 19.49
N TRP A 342 -3.45 -7.84 20.33
CA TRP A 342 -3.31 -8.11 21.76
C TRP A 342 -2.70 -9.50 22.04
N LEU A 343 -3.14 -10.55 21.34
CA LEU A 343 -2.57 -11.90 21.45
C LEU A 343 -1.08 -11.90 21.05
N LYS A 344 -0.74 -11.22 19.95
CA LYS A 344 0.63 -11.07 19.48
C LYS A 344 1.51 -10.42 20.54
N ASP A 345 1.07 -9.28 21.10
CA ASP A 345 1.86 -8.49 22.06
C ASP A 345 1.94 -9.13 23.46
N THR A 346 1.08 -10.11 23.77
CA THR A 346 1.06 -10.81 25.08
C THR A 346 1.81 -12.14 25.06
N ILE A 347 1.87 -12.82 23.91
CA ILE A 347 2.43 -14.18 23.77
C ILE A 347 3.86 -14.18 23.21
N PHE A 348 4.19 -13.20 22.36
CA PHE A 348 5.49 -13.07 21.68
C PHE A 348 6.19 -11.78 22.07
#